data_AF-A0A0C2N087-F1
#
_entry.id   AF-A0A0C2N087-F1
#
_cell.length_a   1.000
_cell.length_b   1.000
_cell.length_c   1.000
_cell.angle_alpha   90.00
_cell.angle_beta   90.00
_cell.angle_gamma   90.00
#
_symmetry.space_group_name_H-M   'P 1'
#
loop_
_entity.id
_entity.type
_entity.pdbx_description
1 polymer ?
#
loop_
_entity_poly.entity_id
_entity_poly.type
_entity_poly.pdbx_seq_one_letter_code
_entity_poly.pdbx_strand_id
1 'polypeptide(L)'
;MMEFQAMTDDELRQEMRRCGMPVLPITLTTRNLIIKKLQNFQIKPESSESNDTDFKVNQNGKSQESENNIEKAESDLYVVVYDPASESTPKMMRTVEQAASLAKSSPTCRFRCFRSFHEAESFSMSPQTSILETSNSVAREPDPLSKFPSVKPKDMNFFKSLFQENKLEEVCRLVLNNPKYIITSIDYPAIIHEGYRRNALHVAAHLDRPQIVEFILSILKDVYFISRFYSFEEALNGEAFDKSTRLLELMLNTPEKACFETPLHIAAKYGCFSIVSQLLREPLTNPKLKNRFDETAYITICSRYDKDDHQTVKEKIQKLFHNNYFVIISLEQTNFKAECVPGGQINFNNVAAIIGPTSQKKVFILIIV
;
A
#
# COMPACT_ATOMS: atom_id res chain seq x y z
N MET A 1 -4.96 -6.51 -46.37
CA MET A 1 -4.70 -6.24 -44.93
C MET A 1 -3.73 -7.30 -44.44
N MET A 2 -2.58 -6.92 -43.87
CA MET A 2 -1.64 -7.90 -43.30
C MET A 2 -2.22 -8.50 -42.03
N GLU A 3 -2.22 -9.83 -41.94
CA GLU A 3 -2.79 -10.58 -40.81
C GLU A 3 -1.75 -10.68 -39.69
N PHE A 4 -1.60 -9.60 -38.92
CA PHE A 4 -0.63 -9.50 -37.80
C PHE A 4 -0.79 -10.57 -36.71
N GLN A 5 -1.92 -11.26 -36.68
CA GLN A 5 -2.18 -12.35 -35.72
C GLN A 5 -1.32 -13.59 -36.00
N ALA A 6 -0.92 -13.82 -37.25
CA ALA A 6 -0.12 -14.98 -37.67
C ALA A 6 1.40 -14.75 -37.62
N MET A 7 1.86 -13.51 -37.38
CA MET A 7 3.29 -13.16 -37.41
C MET A 7 4.04 -13.67 -36.17
N THR A 8 5.27 -14.14 -36.33
CA THR A 8 6.13 -14.51 -35.21
C THR A 8 6.50 -13.28 -34.34
N ASP A 9 6.97 -13.51 -33.11
CA ASP A 9 7.39 -12.42 -32.23
C ASP A 9 8.50 -11.56 -32.84
N ASP A 10 9.42 -12.15 -33.61
CA ASP A 10 10.51 -11.40 -34.26
C ASP A 10 10.02 -10.54 -35.43
N GLU A 11 9.06 -11.02 -36.20
CA GLU A 11 8.40 -10.26 -37.26
C GLU A 11 7.61 -9.07 -36.69
N LEU A 12 6.91 -9.27 -35.57
CA LEU A 12 6.24 -8.18 -34.84
C LEU A 12 7.23 -7.13 -34.33
N ARG A 13 8.40 -7.54 -33.83
CA ARG A 13 9.46 -6.60 -33.40
C ARG A 13 10.02 -5.80 -34.57
N GLN A 14 10.22 -6.43 -35.73
CA GLN A 14 10.69 -5.74 -36.93
C GLN A 14 9.67 -4.72 -37.43
N GLU A 15 8.39 -5.07 -37.41
CA GLU A 15 7.33 -4.14 -37.84
C GLU A 15 7.15 -2.98 -36.85
N MET A 16 7.29 -3.21 -35.53
CA MET A 16 7.33 -2.12 -34.54
C MET A 16 8.49 -1.15 -34.80
N ARG A 17 9.68 -1.66 -35.17
CA ARG A 17 10.83 -0.81 -35.56
C ARG A 17 10.54 -0.03 -36.83
N ARG A 18 9.95 -0.68 -37.84
CA ARG A 18 9.58 -0.05 -39.12
C ARG A 18 8.60 1.11 -38.92
N CYS A 19 7.67 0.97 -37.98
CA CYS A 19 6.69 2.01 -37.62
C CYS A 19 7.21 3.03 -36.58
N GLY A 20 8.50 3.02 -36.25
CA GLY A 20 9.10 3.97 -35.30
C GLY A 20 8.62 3.83 -33.85
N MET A 21 8.03 2.69 -33.48
CA MET A 21 7.55 2.43 -32.12
C MET A 21 8.67 1.83 -31.24
N PRO A 22 8.74 2.21 -29.95
CA PRO A 22 9.70 1.61 -29.03
C PRO A 22 9.42 0.11 -28.89
N VAL A 23 10.46 -0.71 -29.10
CA VAL A 23 10.35 -2.17 -29.05
C VAL A 23 10.17 -2.61 -27.61
N LEU A 24 8.92 -2.90 -27.23
CA LEU A 24 8.57 -3.42 -25.91
C LEU A 24 8.77 -4.94 -25.86
N PRO A 25 8.97 -5.54 -24.67
CA PRO A 25 9.01 -7.00 -24.53
C PRO A 25 7.69 -7.62 -24.99
N ILE A 26 7.75 -8.45 -26.03
CA ILE A 26 6.58 -9.20 -26.50
C ILE A 26 6.37 -10.39 -25.57
N THR A 27 5.37 -10.28 -24.71
CA THR A 27 4.88 -11.35 -23.83
C THR A 27 3.46 -11.74 -24.26
N LEU A 28 2.98 -12.92 -23.83
CA LEU A 28 1.63 -13.42 -24.14
C LEU A 28 0.52 -12.39 -23.90
N THR A 29 0.64 -11.57 -22.86
CA THR A 29 -0.33 -10.52 -22.50
C THR A 29 -0.17 -9.23 -23.31
N THR A 30 1.01 -8.94 -23.84
CA THR A 30 1.32 -7.68 -24.53
C THR A 30 1.19 -7.80 -26.06
N ARG A 31 1.26 -9.04 -26.58
CA ARG A 31 1.17 -9.35 -28.02
C ARG A 31 -0.09 -8.80 -28.69
N ASN A 32 -1.26 -9.03 -28.10
CA ASN A 32 -2.54 -8.52 -28.64
C ASN A 32 -2.63 -6.99 -28.65
N LEU A 33 -2.02 -6.32 -27.66
CA LEU A 33 -1.96 -4.86 -27.61
C LEU A 33 -1.06 -4.29 -28.71
N ILE A 34 0.06 -4.95 -28.99
CA ILE A 34 1.00 -4.56 -30.06
C ILE A 34 0.33 -4.73 -31.43
N ILE A 35 -0.33 -5.86 -31.67
CA ILE A 35 -1.08 -6.11 -32.91
C ILE A 35 -2.13 -5.02 -33.13
N LYS A 36 -2.92 -4.71 -32.10
CA LYS A 36 -3.95 -3.66 -32.18
C LYS A 36 -3.35 -2.27 -32.43
N LYS A 37 -2.18 -1.98 -31.87
CA LYS A 37 -1.44 -0.73 -32.13
C LYS A 37 -0.92 -0.65 -33.57
N LEU A 38 -0.35 -1.73 -34.09
CA LEU A 38 0.13 -1.80 -35.48
C LEU A 38 -1.01 -1.66 -36.49
N GLN A 39 -2.15 -2.32 -36.24
CA GLN A 39 -3.35 -2.19 -37.05
C GLN A 39 -3.88 -0.75 -37.06
N ASN A 40 -3.93 -0.11 -35.89
CA ASN A 40 -4.36 1.29 -35.78
C ASN A 40 -3.38 2.28 -36.42
N PHE A 41 -2.09 1.97 -36.42
CA PHE A 41 -1.07 2.81 -37.06
C PHE A 41 -1.18 2.78 -38.59
N GLN A 42 -1.49 1.63 -39.18
CA GLN A 42 -1.68 1.51 -40.64
C GLN A 42 -2.96 2.19 -41.16
N ILE A 43 -3.94 2.49 -40.30
CA ILE A 43 -5.18 3.18 -40.70
C ILE A 43 -4.98 4.70 -40.88
N LYS A 44 -3.83 5.26 -40.49
CA LYS A 44 -3.48 6.67 -40.75
C LYS A 44 -2.26 6.78 -41.67
N PRO A 45 -2.42 7.06 -42.97
CA PRO A 45 -1.33 7.62 -43.76
C PRO A 45 -1.34 9.16 -43.65
N GLU A 46 -0.19 9.67 -43.21
CA GLU A 46 0.49 10.90 -43.65
C GLU A 46 -0.29 12.24 -43.74
N SER A 47 0.00 13.13 -42.80
CA SER A 47 0.48 14.48 -43.14
C SER A 47 1.34 15.03 -42.00
N SER A 48 2.61 15.23 -42.32
CA SER A 48 3.68 15.90 -41.57
C SER A 48 3.34 17.33 -41.14
N GLU A 49 3.74 17.73 -39.93
CA GLU A 49 4.81 18.70 -39.71
C GLU A 49 4.95 19.09 -38.22
N SER A 50 6.19 19.40 -37.86
CA SER A 50 6.72 19.88 -36.59
C SER A 50 6.06 21.16 -36.05
N ASN A 51 5.88 21.26 -34.73
CA ASN A 51 6.51 22.30 -33.91
C ASN A 51 6.17 22.19 -32.42
N ASP A 52 7.11 22.74 -31.66
CA ASP A 52 7.25 22.88 -30.22
C ASP A 52 6.08 23.52 -29.44
N THR A 53 6.17 23.35 -28.11
CA THR A 53 5.62 24.13 -26.99
C THR A 53 4.20 23.87 -26.44
N ASP A 54 4.21 23.72 -25.09
CA ASP A 54 3.20 24.09 -24.10
C ASP A 54 1.79 23.51 -24.17
N PHE A 55 1.49 22.58 -23.25
CA PHE A 55 0.11 22.24 -22.87
C PHE A 55 -0.26 22.82 -21.50
N LYS A 56 -0.83 24.03 -21.56
CA LYS A 56 -1.84 24.52 -20.61
C LYS A 56 -3.07 23.63 -20.71
N VAL A 57 -3.61 23.18 -19.58
CA VAL A 57 -4.95 22.59 -19.50
C VAL A 57 -5.90 23.65 -18.97
N ASN A 58 -6.81 24.10 -19.83
CA ASN A 58 -8.05 24.74 -19.38
C ASN A 58 -9.26 24.12 -20.09
N GLN A 59 -10.37 24.26 -19.38
CA GLN A 59 -11.59 23.47 -19.38
C GLN A 59 -12.54 23.73 -20.57
N ASN A 60 -13.53 22.82 -20.66
CA ASN A 60 -14.92 22.97 -21.13
C ASN A 60 -15.31 22.58 -22.57
N GLY A 61 -16.51 21.98 -22.65
CA GLY A 61 -17.33 21.71 -23.86
C GLY A 61 -17.33 20.23 -24.25
N LYS A 62 -18.28 19.35 -23.87
CA LYS A 62 -19.72 19.23 -24.20
C LYS A 62 -20.04 19.17 -25.71
N SER A 63 -20.66 18.04 -26.09
CA SER A 63 -21.45 17.76 -27.32
C SER A 63 -20.61 17.58 -28.60
N GLN A 64 -20.88 16.69 -29.57
CA GLN A 64 -21.95 15.72 -29.79
C GLN A 64 -21.50 14.76 -30.92
N GLU A 65 -22.00 13.53 -30.86
CA GLU A 65 -22.17 12.48 -31.89
C GLU A 65 -21.53 12.64 -33.29
N SER A 66 -20.78 11.60 -33.67
CA SER A 66 -20.95 10.95 -34.98
C SER A 66 -20.56 9.48 -34.86
N GLU A 67 -21.57 8.64 -35.03
CA GLU A 67 -21.53 7.18 -35.01
C GLU A 67 -20.45 6.62 -35.94
N ASN A 68 -19.68 5.65 -35.45
CA ASN A 68 -19.15 4.59 -36.29
C ASN A 68 -19.01 3.32 -35.43
N ASN A 69 -19.89 2.37 -35.75
CA ASN A 69 -20.01 1.05 -35.15
C ASN A 69 -18.69 0.28 -35.20
N ILE A 70 -18.12 0.02 -34.02
CA ILE A 70 -17.20 -1.09 -33.80
C ILE A 70 -17.73 -1.80 -32.56
N GLU A 71 -18.30 -2.98 -32.76
CA GLU A 71 -18.77 -3.90 -31.71
C GLU A 71 -17.70 -4.03 -30.63
N LYS A 72 -17.97 -3.41 -29.47
CA LYS A 72 -17.25 -3.71 -28.24
C LYS A 72 -17.73 -5.08 -27.77
N ALA A 73 -16.81 -6.02 -27.63
CA ALA A 73 -17.03 -7.17 -26.78
C ALA A 73 -17.33 -6.66 -25.36
N GLU A 74 -18.62 -6.55 -25.04
CA GLU A 74 -19.17 -6.31 -23.72
C GLU A 74 -18.67 -7.47 -22.83
N SER A 75 -17.86 -7.15 -21.83
CA SER A 75 -17.72 -8.09 -20.72
C SER A 75 -19.08 -8.14 -20.02
N ASP A 76 -19.79 -9.25 -20.14
CA ASP A 76 -21.12 -9.49 -19.54
C ASP A 76 -21.07 -9.38 -18.01
N LEU A 77 -21.07 -8.15 -17.49
CA LEU A 77 -21.12 -7.85 -16.07
C LEU A 77 -22.53 -7.40 -15.72
N TYR A 78 -23.27 -8.24 -15.01
CA TYR A 78 -24.63 -7.97 -14.57
C TYR A 78 -24.58 -7.32 -13.18
N VAL A 79 -25.30 -6.22 -12.99
CA VAL A 79 -25.34 -5.50 -11.73
C VAL A 79 -26.76 -5.55 -11.18
N VAL A 80 -26.95 -6.10 -9.99
CA VAL A 80 -28.25 -6.07 -9.31
C VAL A 80 -28.24 -4.98 -8.25
N VAL A 81 -29.16 -4.03 -8.36
CA VAL A 81 -29.39 -2.97 -7.38
C VAL A 81 -30.54 -3.38 -6.47
N TYR A 82 -30.35 -3.29 -5.16
CA TYR A 82 -31.38 -3.59 -4.17
C TYR A 82 -31.30 -2.60 -3.02
N ASP A 83 -32.42 -2.35 -2.36
CA ASP A 83 -32.45 -1.51 -1.17
C ASP A 83 -32.92 -2.35 0.02
N PRO A 84 -32.00 -2.73 0.93
CA PRO A 84 -32.32 -3.58 2.08
C PRO A 84 -33.20 -2.89 3.14
N ALA A 85 -33.37 -1.56 3.07
CA ALA A 85 -34.27 -0.81 3.96
C ALA A 85 -35.70 -0.72 3.39
N SER A 86 -35.95 -1.29 2.22
CA SER A 86 -37.25 -1.27 1.55
C SER A 86 -37.63 -2.67 1.07
N GLU A 87 -38.92 -2.97 0.97
CA GLU A 87 -39.39 -4.22 0.35
C GLU A 87 -39.30 -4.19 -1.19
N SER A 88 -38.51 -3.27 -1.76
CA SER A 88 -38.37 -3.16 -3.21
C SER A 88 -37.70 -4.40 -3.78
N THR A 89 -38.23 -4.90 -4.90
CA THR A 89 -37.64 -6.04 -5.60
C THR A 89 -36.27 -5.63 -6.16
N PRO A 90 -35.21 -6.44 -5.95
CA PRO A 90 -33.93 -6.18 -6.56
C PRO A 90 -34.07 -6.07 -8.09
N LYS A 91 -33.37 -5.10 -8.69
CA LYS A 91 -33.42 -4.83 -10.14
C LYS A 91 -32.09 -5.15 -10.78
N MET A 92 -32.09 -6.11 -11.71
CA MET A 92 -30.94 -6.45 -12.53
C MET A 92 -30.74 -5.43 -13.67
N MET A 93 -29.50 -5.03 -13.88
CA MET A 93 -29.08 -4.08 -14.91
C MET A 93 -27.85 -4.64 -15.63
N ARG A 94 -27.66 -4.23 -16.88
CA ARG A 94 -26.55 -4.69 -17.72
C ARG A 94 -25.34 -3.74 -17.71
N THR A 95 -25.51 -2.53 -17.17
CA THR A 95 -24.43 -1.54 -17.10
C THR A 95 -24.34 -0.88 -15.72
N VAL A 96 -23.13 -0.49 -15.35
CA VAL A 96 -22.84 0.16 -14.06
C VAL A 96 -23.45 1.57 -14.01
N GLU A 97 -23.58 2.25 -15.15
CA GLU A 97 -24.17 3.59 -15.26
C GLU A 97 -25.67 3.59 -14.96
N GLN A 98 -26.37 2.56 -15.45
CA GLN A 98 -27.78 2.34 -15.15
C GLN A 98 -27.96 2.03 -13.66
N ALA A 99 -27.11 1.15 -13.11
CA ALA A 99 -27.12 0.79 -11.69
C ALA A 99 -26.84 2.00 -10.78
N ALA A 100 -25.86 2.83 -11.15
CA ALA A 100 -25.51 4.04 -10.43
C ALA A 100 -26.60 5.12 -10.47
N SER A 101 -27.40 5.16 -11.55
CA SER A 101 -28.53 6.08 -11.66
C SER A 101 -29.68 5.67 -10.75
N LEU A 102 -29.95 4.36 -10.67
CA LEU A 102 -30.97 3.81 -9.78
C LEU A 102 -30.54 3.88 -8.30
N ALA A 103 -29.27 3.62 -7.98
CA ALA A 103 -28.76 3.70 -6.62
C ALA A 103 -28.77 5.13 -6.04
N LYS A 104 -28.88 6.17 -6.87
CA LYS A 104 -29.01 7.56 -6.41
C LYS A 104 -30.42 7.90 -5.89
N SER A 105 -31.42 7.04 -6.12
CA SER A 105 -32.79 7.32 -5.66
C SER A 105 -32.98 7.10 -4.16
N SER A 106 -32.13 6.30 -3.51
CA SER A 106 -32.20 6.04 -2.06
C SER A 106 -30.79 5.90 -1.46
N PRO A 107 -30.51 6.52 -0.30
CA PRO A 107 -29.20 6.45 0.35
C PRO A 107 -28.87 5.04 0.88
N THR A 108 -29.88 4.17 1.03
CA THR A 108 -29.71 2.79 1.51
C THR A 108 -29.51 1.78 0.39
N CYS A 109 -29.65 2.17 -0.89
CA CYS A 109 -29.40 1.31 -2.03
C CYS A 109 -27.98 0.71 -2.02
N ARG A 110 -27.91 -0.57 -2.38
CA ARG A 110 -26.70 -1.38 -2.56
C ARG A 110 -26.69 -1.98 -3.96
N PHE A 111 -25.50 -2.33 -4.45
CA PHE A 111 -25.33 -3.03 -5.72
C PHE A 111 -24.42 -4.23 -5.54
N ARG A 112 -24.70 -5.30 -6.30
CA ARG A 112 -23.87 -6.50 -6.38
C ARG A 112 -23.61 -6.82 -7.85
N CYS A 113 -22.37 -7.13 -8.19
CA CYS A 113 -21.98 -7.46 -9.55
C CYS A 113 -21.82 -8.97 -9.72
N PHE A 114 -22.26 -9.46 -10.87
CA PHE A 114 -22.27 -10.86 -11.26
C PHE A 114 -21.66 -11.01 -12.64
N ARG A 115 -20.97 -12.12 -12.87
CA ARG A 115 -20.41 -12.47 -14.20
C ARG A 115 -21.33 -13.37 -15.01
N SER A 116 -22.43 -13.81 -14.42
CA SER A 116 -23.41 -14.71 -15.03
C SER A 116 -24.80 -14.09 -14.94
N PHE A 117 -25.52 -14.06 -16.07
CA PHE A 117 -26.91 -13.61 -16.13
C PHE A 117 -27.79 -14.42 -15.19
N HIS A 118 -27.61 -15.75 -15.18
CA HIS A 118 -28.42 -16.65 -14.40
C HIS A 118 -28.25 -16.44 -12.88
N GLU A 119 -27.03 -16.11 -12.44
CA GLU A 119 -26.75 -15.80 -11.04
C GLU A 119 -27.39 -14.45 -10.63
N ALA A 120 -27.29 -13.45 -11.52
CA ALA A 120 -27.90 -12.14 -11.31
C ALA A 120 -29.44 -12.20 -11.30
N GLU A 121 -30.03 -12.99 -12.19
CA GLU A 121 -31.48 -13.21 -12.28
C GLU A 121 -31.99 -13.96 -11.06
N SER A 122 -31.31 -15.03 -10.64
CA SER A 122 -31.64 -15.77 -9.42
C SER A 122 -31.59 -14.87 -8.18
N PHE A 123 -30.57 -14.00 -8.10
CA PHE A 123 -30.46 -13.01 -7.02
C PHE A 123 -31.55 -11.93 -7.11
N SER A 124 -31.95 -11.54 -8.33
CA SER A 124 -33.01 -10.55 -8.56
C SER A 124 -34.39 -11.04 -8.15
N MET A 125 -34.63 -12.36 -8.24
CA MET A 125 -35.91 -13.02 -8.03
C MET A 125 -36.07 -13.58 -6.60
N SER A 126 -35.01 -13.59 -5.79
CA SER A 126 -35.08 -14.09 -4.40
C SER A 126 -35.82 -13.09 -3.49
N PRO A 127 -36.80 -13.54 -2.68
CA PRO A 127 -37.43 -12.70 -1.66
C PRO A 127 -36.38 -12.18 -0.68
N GLN A 128 -36.42 -10.88 -0.36
CA GLN A 128 -35.45 -10.23 0.53
C GLN A 128 -35.43 -10.83 1.96
N THR A 129 -36.42 -11.64 2.33
CA THR A 129 -36.57 -12.26 3.66
C THR A 129 -35.51 -13.33 3.98
N SER A 130 -34.90 -13.97 2.99
CA SER A 130 -33.84 -14.97 3.22
C SER A 130 -32.44 -14.37 3.40
N ILE A 131 -32.29 -13.05 3.29
CA ILE A 131 -30.98 -12.38 3.35
C ILE A 131 -30.54 -12.09 4.81
N LEU A 132 -31.43 -12.28 5.79
CA LEU A 132 -31.11 -12.05 7.20
C LEU A 132 -30.35 -13.21 7.87
N GLU A 133 -30.23 -14.40 7.27
CA GLU A 133 -29.76 -15.59 7.97
C GLU A 133 -28.42 -16.19 7.51
N THR A 134 -27.68 -15.56 6.58
CA THR A 134 -26.31 -16.03 6.22
C THR A 134 -25.19 -15.01 6.42
N SER A 135 -25.49 -13.95 7.16
CA SER A 135 -24.46 -13.24 7.90
C SER A 135 -24.93 -13.08 9.33
N ASN A 136 -24.39 -13.89 10.23
CA ASN A 136 -24.13 -13.43 11.60
C ASN A 136 -23.14 -12.24 11.52
N SER A 137 -23.58 -11.12 10.95
CA SER A 137 -22.95 -9.83 11.19
C SER A 137 -23.47 -9.41 12.55
N VAL A 138 -22.76 -9.84 13.59
CA VAL A 138 -22.70 -9.10 14.85
C VAL A 138 -22.66 -7.62 14.46
N ALA A 139 -23.64 -6.85 14.93
CA ALA A 139 -23.72 -5.42 14.67
C ALA A 139 -22.32 -4.84 14.90
N ARG A 140 -21.65 -4.45 13.82
CA ARG A 140 -20.30 -3.93 13.92
C ARG A 140 -20.45 -2.63 14.68
N GLU A 141 -19.92 -2.60 15.90
CA GLU A 141 -19.76 -1.36 16.64
C GLU A 141 -19.24 -0.28 15.67
N PRO A 142 -19.82 0.92 15.67
CA PRO A 142 -19.41 1.98 14.75
C PRO A 142 -17.90 2.18 14.86
N ASP A 143 -17.21 2.15 13.71
CA ASP A 143 -15.76 2.33 13.63
C ASP A 143 -15.34 3.52 14.51
N PRO A 144 -14.49 3.34 15.54
CA PRO A 144 -14.07 4.43 16.40
C PRO A 144 -13.40 5.59 15.65
N LEU A 145 -12.81 5.33 14.49
CA LEU A 145 -12.23 6.36 13.62
C LEU A 145 -13.30 7.16 12.87
N SER A 146 -14.56 6.73 12.82
CA SER A 146 -15.66 7.47 12.20
C SER A 146 -15.86 8.87 12.79
N LYS A 147 -15.45 9.10 14.06
CA LYS A 147 -15.49 10.40 14.73
C LYS A 147 -14.53 11.44 14.13
N PHE A 148 -13.53 10.99 13.37
CA PHE A 148 -12.62 11.88 12.66
C PHE A 148 -13.07 12.12 11.22
N PRO A 149 -13.02 13.37 10.72
CA PRO A 149 -13.35 13.65 9.33
C PRO A 149 -12.35 12.97 8.40
N SER A 150 -12.84 12.39 7.31
CA SER A 150 -11.99 11.84 6.25
C SER A 150 -11.12 12.94 5.63
N VAL A 151 -9.85 12.64 5.40
CA VAL A 151 -8.91 13.58 4.78
C VAL A 151 -9.23 13.71 3.30
N LYS A 152 -9.50 14.94 2.83
CA LYS A 152 -9.80 15.20 1.41
C LYS A 152 -8.52 15.11 0.58
N PRO A 153 -8.60 14.82 -0.73
CA PRO A 153 -7.42 14.74 -1.60
C PRO A 153 -6.57 16.02 -1.61
N LYS A 154 -7.21 17.21 -1.54
CA LYS A 154 -6.51 18.50 -1.42
C LYS A 154 -5.65 18.57 -0.16
N ASP A 155 -6.21 18.16 0.98
CA ASP A 155 -5.53 18.20 2.28
C ASP A 155 -4.44 17.14 2.37
N MET A 156 -4.64 15.98 1.72
CA MET A 156 -3.61 14.94 1.61
C MET A 156 -2.44 15.39 0.73
N ASN A 157 -2.71 16.09 -0.38
CA ASN A 157 -1.67 16.66 -1.22
C ASN A 157 -0.89 17.77 -0.50
N PHE A 158 -1.57 18.60 0.30
CA PHE A 158 -0.92 19.54 1.21
C PHE A 158 -0.05 18.81 2.24
N PHE A 159 -0.59 17.78 2.90
CA PHE A 159 0.16 16.97 3.85
C PHE A 159 1.43 16.38 3.23
N LYS A 160 1.35 15.88 1.99
CA LYS A 160 2.51 15.41 1.22
C LYS A 160 3.56 16.53 0.99
N SER A 161 3.14 17.77 0.71
CA SER A 161 4.09 18.87 0.50
C SER A 161 4.89 19.21 1.75
N LEU A 162 4.31 19.01 2.94
CA LEU A 162 5.02 19.21 4.21
C LEU A 162 6.25 18.29 4.36
N PHE A 163 6.20 17.07 3.80
CA PHE A 163 7.36 16.17 3.77
C PHE A 163 8.44 16.70 2.81
N GLN A 164 8.03 17.28 1.69
CA GLN A 164 8.95 17.88 0.71
C GLN A 164 9.64 19.11 1.30
N GLU A 165 8.91 19.92 2.07
CA GLU A 165 9.39 21.13 2.72
C GLU A 165 10.04 20.90 4.09
N ASN A 166 10.04 19.67 4.61
CA ASN A 166 10.55 19.30 5.95
C ASN A 166 9.86 20.01 7.13
N LYS A 167 8.56 20.28 7.04
CA LYS A 167 7.81 20.98 8.09
C LYS A 167 7.31 20.01 9.17
N LEU A 168 8.22 19.52 10.00
CA LEU A 168 7.94 18.53 11.05
C LEU A 168 6.80 18.96 11.98
N GLU A 169 6.83 20.18 12.48
CA GLU A 169 5.87 20.69 13.47
C GLU A 169 4.44 20.66 12.93
N GLU A 170 4.28 21.00 11.65
CA GLU A 170 2.98 21.00 10.99
C GLU A 170 2.48 19.58 10.68
N VAL A 171 3.39 18.67 10.34
CA VAL A 171 3.09 17.23 10.23
C VAL A 171 2.59 16.69 11.57
N CYS A 172 3.30 16.99 12.67
CA CYS A 172 2.89 16.61 14.01
C CYS A 172 1.50 17.16 14.34
N ARG A 173 1.29 18.47 14.11
CA ARG A 173 0.02 19.13 14.38
C ARG A 173 -1.15 18.48 13.62
N LEU A 174 -0.99 18.16 12.34
CA LEU A 174 -2.06 17.54 11.55
C LEU A 174 -2.38 16.12 12.01
N VAL A 175 -1.35 15.30 12.26
CA VAL A 175 -1.52 13.89 12.67
C VAL A 175 -2.11 13.79 14.08
N LEU A 176 -1.65 14.60 15.03
CA LEU A 176 -2.15 14.60 16.41
C LEU A 176 -3.63 15.04 16.48
N ASN A 177 -4.05 15.94 15.57
CA ASN A 177 -5.44 16.40 15.50
C ASN A 177 -6.35 15.42 14.74
N ASN A 178 -5.83 14.74 13.71
CA ASN A 178 -6.58 13.77 12.93
C ASN A 178 -5.69 12.58 12.51
N PRO A 179 -5.86 11.39 13.11
CA PRO A 179 -5.06 10.21 12.76
C PRO A 179 -5.31 9.75 11.32
N LYS A 180 -6.39 10.21 10.66
CA LYS A 180 -6.72 9.83 9.28
C LYS A 180 -5.72 10.29 8.22
N TYR A 181 -4.77 11.15 8.59
CA TYR A 181 -3.62 11.47 7.73
C TYR A 181 -2.67 10.29 7.53
N ILE A 182 -2.63 9.33 8.47
CA ILE A 182 -1.70 8.19 8.43
C ILE A 182 -2.38 6.83 8.59
N ILE A 183 -3.61 6.76 9.10
CA ILE A 183 -4.38 5.52 9.29
C ILE A 183 -5.77 5.67 8.63
N THR A 184 -6.23 4.66 7.92
CA THR A 184 -7.57 4.65 7.31
C THR A 184 -8.61 4.09 8.29
N SER A 185 -9.91 4.32 8.03
CA SER A 185 -11.03 3.74 8.79
C SER A 185 -11.12 2.21 8.78
N ILE A 186 -10.24 1.51 8.07
CA ILE A 186 -10.16 0.05 8.06
C ILE A 186 -8.85 -0.45 8.70
N ASP A 187 -8.25 0.37 9.56
CA ASP A 187 -7.01 0.07 10.28
C ASP A 187 -5.83 -0.27 9.35
N TYR A 188 -5.72 0.48 8.26
CA TYR A 188 -4.66 0.31 7.26
C TYR A 188 -3.88 1.62 7.03
N PRO A 189 -2.57 1.57 6.74
CA PRO A 189 -1.77 2.75 6.35
C PRO A 189 -2.47 3.64 5.32
N ALA A 190 -2.59 4.93 5.62
CA ALA A 190 -3.09 5.91 4.66
C ALA A 190 -2.09 6.09 3.51
N ILE A 191 -2.63 6.27 2.30
CA ILE A 191 -1.83 6.53 1.11
C ILE A 191 -1.65 8.04 0.97
N ILE A 192 -0.41 8.50 1.07
CA ILE A 192 -0.03 9.92 0.94
C ILE A 192 0.40 10.23 -0.49
N HIS A 193 1.01 9.27 -1.18
CA HIS A 193 1.36 9.41 -2.59
C HIS A 193 0.58 8.40 -3.43
N GLU A 194 -0.50 8.84 -4.06
CA GLU A 194 -1.43 7.97 -4.81
C GLU A 194 -0.77 7.16 -5.94
N GLY A 195 0.09 7.77 -6.76
CA GLY A 195 0.71 7.10 -7.91
C GLY A 195 1.47 5.81 -7.55
N TYR A 196 2.35 5.89 -6.54
CA TYR A 196 3.11 4.74 -6.03
C TYR A 196 2.39 4.00 -4.88
N ARG A 197 1.24 4.50 -4.41
CA ARG A 197 0.55 4.05 -3.20
C ARG A 197 1.46 4.00 -1.96
N ARG A 198 2.27 5.04 -1.75
CA ARG A 198 3.18 5.13 -0.60
C ARG A 198 2.46 5.60 0.65
N ASN A 199 2.74 4.93 1.77
CA ASN A 199 2.40 5.41 3.10
C ASN A 199 3.40 6.47 3.58
N ALA A 200 3.22 6.97 4.81
CA ALA A 200 4.05 8.03 5.39
C ALA A 200 5.53 7.68 5.51
N LEU A 201 5.85 6.45 5.93
CA LEU A 201 7.24 6.00 6.07
C LEU A 201 7.95 5.89 4.72
N HIS A 202 7.27 5.42 3.67
CA HIS A 202 7.85 5.40 2.32
C HIS A 202 8.15 6.82 1.80
N VAL A 203 7.24 7.77 2.02
CA VAL A 203 7.43 9.17 1.57
C VAL A 203 8.57 9.82 2.34
N ALA A 204 8.62 9.64 3.67
CA ALA A 204 9.69 10.15 4.50
C ALA A 204 11.06 9.51 4.16
N ALA A 205 11.11 8.20 3.93
CA ALA A 205 12.31 7.50 3.50
C ALA A 205 12.82 8.01 2.13
N HIS A 206 11.91 8.22 1.18
CA HIS A 206 12.28 8.70 -0.15
C HIS A 206 12.84 10.13 -0.15
N LEU A 207 12.41 10.95 0.80
CA LEU A 207 12.80 12.36 0.94
C LEU A 207 13.86 12.58 2.04
N ASP A 208 14.40 11.50 2.62
CA ASP A 208 15.36 11.51 3.73
C ASP A 208 14.91 12.40 4.93
N ARG A 209 13.73 12.09 5.49
CA ARG A 209 13.12 12.81 6.63
C ARG A 209 13.14 11.98 7.94
N PRO A 210 14.30 11.81 8.60
CA PRO A 210 14.42 10.93 9.77
C PRO A 210 13.61 11.38 10.98
N GLN A 211 13.43 12.69 11.20
CA GLN A 211 12.64 13.18 12.33
C GLN A 211 11.14 12.90 12.14
N ILE A 212 10.65 12.94 10.90
CA ILE A 212 9.27 12.59 10.58
C ILE A 212 9.05 11.08 10.74
N VAL A 213 10.02 10.25 10.33
CA VAL A 213 9.99 8.79 10.59
C VAL A 213 9.91 8.51 12.08
N GLU A 214 10.78 9.13 12.87
CA GLU A 214 10.81 8.97 14.33
C GLU A 214 9.47 9.33 14.97
N PHE A 215 8.89 10.47 14.59
CA PHE A 215 7.58 10.91 15.08
C PHE A 215 6.46 9.91 14.72
N ILE A 216 6.40 9.45 13.46
CA ILE A 216 5.37 8.49 13.04
C ILE A 216 5.51 7.17 13.79
N LEU A 217 6.74 6.68 14.00
CA LEU A 217 6.97 5.47 14.80
C LEU A 217 6.60 5.70 16.26
N SER A 218 6.94 6.85 16.84
CA SER A 218 6.65 7.13 18.26
C SER A 218 5.16 7.17 18.55
N ILE A 219 4.36 7.84 17.71
CA ILE A 219 2.91 7.95 17.94
C ILE A 219 2.17 6.63 17.66
N LEU A 220 2.64 5.80 16.74
CA LEU A 220 2.07 4.47 16.51
C LEU A 220 2.37 3.50 17.66
N LYS A 221 3.50 3.68 18.35
CA LYS A 221 3.88 2.93 19.56
C LYS A 221 3.21 3.44 20.84
N ASP A 222 2.72 4.67 20.83
CA ASP A 222 2.07 5.26 22.00
C ASP A 222 0.67 4.67 22.19
N VAL A 223 0.57 3.76 23.16
CA VAL A 223 -0.67 3.06 23.49
C VAL A 223 -1.76 4.03 23.98
N TYR A 224 -1.40 5.13 24.63
CA TYR A 224 -2.35 6.16 25.06
C TYR A 224 -2.88 6.97 23.88
N PHE A 225 -1.99 7.29 22.94
CA PHE A 225 -2.38 7.89 21.66
C PHE A 225 -3.43 6.98 20.99
N ILE A 226 -3.10 5.71 20.74
CA ILE A 226 -4.00 4.73 20.12
C ILE A 226 -5.34 4.62 20.88
N SER A 227 -5.31 4.45 22.20
CA SER A 227 -6.51 4.37 23.05
C SER A 227 -7.40 5.60 22.90
N ARG A 228 -6.84 6.81 22.88
CA ARG A 228 -7.61 8.06 22.68
C ARG A 228 -8.31 8.08 21.31
N PHE A 229 -7.65 7.63 20.24
CA PHE A 229 -8.27 7.62 18.90
C PHE A 229 -9.32 6.54 18.72
N TYR A 230 -9.15 5.37 19.34
CA TYR A 230 -10.13 4.30 19.26
C TYR A 230 -11.17 4.29 20.38
N SER A 231 -11.12 5.26 21.29
CA SER A 231 -12.01 5.34 22.47
C SER A 231 -11.97 4.08 23.34
N PHE A 232 -10.81 3.43 23.48
CA PHE A 232 -10.69 2.30 24.38
C PHE A 232 -10.81 2.78 25.83
N GLU A 233 -11.68 2.15 26.62
CA GLU A 233 -11.94 2.55 28.02
C GLU A 233 -10.69 2.43 28.89
N GLU A 234 -9.87 1.39 28.66
CA GLU A 234 -8.62 1.16 29.36
C GLU A 234 -7.46 1.02 28.37
N ALA A 235 -6.52 1.97 28.38
CA ALA A 235 -5.39 1.96 27.46
C ALA A 235 -4.48 0.72 27.62
N LEU A 236 -4.43 0.10 28.81
CA LEU A 236 -3.50 -0.99 29.12
C LEU A 236 -4.15 -2.39 29.06
N ASN A 237 -5.39 -2.51 28.58
CA ASN A 237 -6.13 -3.78 28.53
C ASN A 237 -5.65 -4.76 27.43
N GLY A 238 -4.57 -4.42 26.71
CA GLY A 238 -4.00 -5.22 25.63
C GLY A 238 -4.55 -4.88 24.24
N GLU A 239 -5.81 -4.44 24.11
CA GLU A 239 -6.41 -4.16 22.79
C GLU A 239 -5.72 -3.00 22.06
N ALA A 240 -5.40 -1.94 22.80
CA ALA A 240 -4.65 -0.81 22.27
C ALA A 240 -3.24 -1.20 21.84
N PHE A 241 -2.61 -2.12 22.59
CA PHE A 241 -1.29 -2.67 22.26
C PHE A 241 -1.34 -3.54 20.99
N ASP A 242 -2.36 -4.40 20.86
CA ASP A 242 -2.56 -5.22 19.66
C ASP A 242 -2.82 -4.36 18.43
N LYS A 243 -3.65 -3.31 18.56
CA LYS A 243 -3.88 -2.32 17.49
C LYS A 243 -2.60 -1.59 17.11
N SER A 244 -1.87 -1.07 18.10
CA SER A 244 -0.58 -0.40 17.91
C SER A 244 0.40 -1.29 17.13
N THR A 245 0.58 -2.52 17.61
CA THR A 245 1.46 -3.54 17.02
C THR A 245 1.07 -3.82 15.57
N ARG A 246 -0.23 -4.03 15.31
CA ARG A 246 -0.74 -4.33 13.98
C ARG A 246 -0.54 -3.17 12.99
N LEU A 247 -0.86 -1.94 13.41
CA LEU A 247 -0.70 -0.75 12.59
C LEU A 247 0.78 -0.49 12.29
N LEU A 248 1.65 -0.66 13.29
CA LEU A 248 3.08 -0.48 13.14
C LEU A 248 3.67 -1.51 12.17
N GLU A 249 3.31 -2.79 12.30
CA GLU A 249 3.70 -3.86 11.36
C GLU A 249 3.29 -3.50 9.92
N LEU A 250 2.04 -3.07 9.72
CA LEU A 250 1.55 -2.66 8.40
C LEU A 250 2.33 -1.46 7.85
N MET A 251 2.58 -0.45 8.67
CA MET A 251 3.32 0.75 8.25
C MET A 251 4.76 0.42 7.83
N LEU A 252 5.42 -0.50 8.54
CA LEU A 252 6.81 -0.92 8.31
C LEU A 252 6.97 -1.88 7.14
N ASN A 253 6.00 -2.77 6.89
CA ASN A 253 6.18 -3.92 6.01
C ASN A 253 5.28 -3.95 4.77
N THR A 254 4.27 -3.08 4.68
CA THR A 254 3.46 -2.98 3.45
C THR A 254 4.32 -2.43 2.32
N PRO A 255 4.45 -3.12 1.18
CA PRO A 255 5.21 -2.60 0.05
C PRO A 255 4.41 -1.56 -0.75
N GLU A 256 5.11 -0.63 -1.40
CA GLU A 256 4.51 0.27 -2.39
C GLU A 256 4.19 -0.46 -3.71
N LYS A 257 3.33 0.12 -4.55
CA LYS A 257 2.73 -0.59 -5.70
C LYS A 257 3.69 -0.83 -6.88
N ALA A 258 4.61 0.08 -7.16
CA ALA A 258 5.39 0.06 -8.39
C ALA A 258 6.44 -1.05 -8.39
N CYS A 259 7.40 -0.99 -7.47
CA CYS A 259 8.53 -1.88 -7.32
C CYS A 259 8.35 -2.89 -6.18
N PHE A 260 7.22 -2.87 -5.46
CA PHE A 260 6.99 -3.73 -4.29
C PHE A 260 8.02 -3.49 -3.17
N GLU A 261 8.46 -2.26 -3.01
CA GLU A 261 9.46 -1.90 -2.00
C GLU A 261 8.81 -1.46 -0.70
N THR A 262 9.31 -1.96 0.43
CA THR A 262 8.93 -1.47 1.77
C THR A 262 9.67 -0.15 2.09
N PRO A 263 9.31 0.58 3.16
CA PRO A 263 10.05 1.75 3.59
C PRO A 263 11.55 1.47 3.81
N LEU A 264 11.89 0.27 4.31
CA LEU A 264 13.29 -0.14 4.50
C LEU A 264 14.04 -0.29 3.16
N HIS A 265 13.40 -0.85 2.12
CA HIS A 265 14.00 -0.93 0.78
C HIS A 265 14.29 0.48 0.24
N ILE A 266 13.32 1.40 0.33
CA ILE A 266 13.48 2.77 -0.14
C ILE A 266 14.64 3.45 0.62
N ALA A 267 14.64 3.39 1.95
CA ALA A 267 15.69 4.01 2.76
C ALA A 267 17.09 3.43 2.44
N ALA A 268 17.21 2.12 2.32
CA ALA A 268 18.47 1.45 1.97
C ALA A 268 18.95 1.83 0.56
N LYS A 269 18.04 1.80 -0.43
CA LYS A 269 18.33 2.15 -1.82
C LYS A 269 18.88 3.55 -2.01
N TYR A 270 18.32 4.52 -1.29
CA TYR A 270 18.74 5.93 -1.33
C TYR A 270 19.80 6.28 -0.28
N GLY A 271 20.37 5.30 0.43
CA GLY A 271 21.48 5.55 1.36
C GLY A 271 21.09 6.35 2.61
N CYS A 272 19.82 6.36 3.01
CA CYS A 272 19.30 7.11 4.16
C CYS A 272 19.69 6.44 5.49
N PHE A 273 20.96 6.56 5.89
CA PHE A 273 21.55 5.86 7.04
C PHE A 273 20.70 5.98 8.33
N SER A 274 20.29 7.20 8.70
CA SER A 274 19.53 7.46 9.93
C SER A 274 18.19 6.73 9.92
N ILE A 275 17.50 6.72 8.77
CA ILE A 275 16.20 6.06 8.63
C ILE A 275 16.36 4.55 8.62
N VAL A 276 17.36 4.01 7.91
CA VAL A 276 17.65 2.56 7.96
C VAL A 276 17.93 2.12 9.40
N SER A 277 18.69 2.92 10.14
CA SER A 277 18.97 2.67 11.55
C SER A 277 17.72 2.73 12.43
N GLN A 278 16.82 3.69 12.22
CA GLN A 278 15.53 3.76 12.93
C GLN A 278 14.64 2.56 12.62
N LEU A 279 14.47 2.22 11.34
CA LEU A 279 13.60 1.10 10.93
C LEU A 279 14.14 -0.26 11.41
N LEU A 280 15.45 -0.50 11.32
CA LEU A 280 16.04 -1.76 11.78
C LEU A 280 16.10 -1.91 13.31
N ARG A 281 15.88 -0.83 14.07
CA ARG A 281 15.67 -0.89 15.54
C ARG A 281 14.23 -1.24 15.91
N GLU A 282 13.30 -1.24 14.95
CA GLU A 282 11.92 -1.60 15.25
C GLU A 282 11.72 -3.10 15.15
N PRO A 283 11.12 -3.73 16.16
CA PRO A 283 11.06 -5.17 16.26
C PRO A 283 10.25 -5.86 15.18
N LEU A 284 9.27 -5.11 14.67
CA LEU A 284 8.32 -5.58 13.69
C LEU A 284 8.82 -5.41 12.26
N THR A 285 9.96 -4.76 12.04
CA THR A 285 10.52 -4.59 10.70
C THR A 285 11.00 -5.93 10.16
N ASN A 286 10.54 -6.31 8.97
CA ASN A 286 10.98 -7.53 8.31
C ASN A 286 12.01 -7.23 7.20
N PRO A 287 13.33 -7.37 7.47
CA PRO A 287 14.38 -7.10 6.47
C PRO A 287 14.47 -8.17 5.38
N LYS A 288 13.76 -9.30 5.52
CA LYS A 288 13.79 -10.42 4.58
C LYS A 288 12.74 -10.31 3.48
N LEU A 289 11.83 -9.33 3.57
CA LEU A 289 10.88 -9.05 2.50
C LEU A 289 11.64 -8.72 1.21
N LYS A 290 11.08 -9.16 0.09
CA LYS A 290 11.67 -9.00 -1.23
C LYS A 290 10.80 -8.10 -2.10
N ASN A 291 11.46 -7.27 -2.90
CA ASN A 291 10.81 -6.42 -3.88
C ASN A 291 10.37 -7.21 -5.14
N ARG A 292 9.86 -6.51 -6.16
CA ARG A 292 9.45 -7.11 -7.45
C ARG A 292 10.58 -7.85 -8.17
N PHE A 293 11.83 -7.52 -7.86
CA PHE A 293 13.03 -8.09 -8.45
C PHE A 293 13.63 -9.22 -7.60
N ASP A 294 12.90 -9.72 -6.59
CA ASP A 294 13.36 -10.75 -5.65
C ASP A 294 14.58 -10.31 -4.78
N GLU A 295 14.79 -8.99 -4.64
CA GLU A 295 15.87 -8.42 -3.85
C GLU A 295 15.37 -7.99 -2.47
N THR A 296 16.16 -8.26 -1.43
CA THR A 296 15.92 -7.69 -0.09
C THR A 296 16.47 -6.27 -0.01
N ALA A 297 16.05 -5.52 1.01
CA ALA A 297 16.56 -4.18 1.27
C ALA A 297 18.11 -4.14 1.36
N TYR A 298 18.71 -5.19 1.92
CA TYR A 298 20.17 -5.34 1.99
C TYR A 298 20.85 -5.37 0.62
N ILE A 299 20.27 -6.07 -0.36
CA ILE A 299 20.80 -6.15 -1.72
C ILE A 299 20.71 -4.79 -2.41
N THR A 300 19.64 -4.04 -2.16
CA THR A 300 19.39 -2.75 -2.80
C THR A 300 20.21 -1.58 -2.24
N ILE A 301 21.00 -1.78 -1.16
CA ILE A 301 21.72 -0.71 -0.45
C ILE A 301 22.51 0.17 -1.43
N CYS A 302 22.26 1.48 -1.34
CA CYS A 302 22.92 2.53 -2.13
C CYS A 302 22.85 2.32 -3.65
N SER A 303 21.91 1.53 -4.17
CA SER A 303 21.77 1.33 -5.63
C SER A 303 21.29 2.59 -6.38
N ARG A 304 20.75 3.59 -5.66
CA ARG A 304 20.37 4.91 -6.19
C ARG A 304 21.00 6.08 -5.42
N TYR A 305 22.05 5.80 -4.64
CA TYR A 305 22.82 6.85 -3.97
C TYR A 305 23.93 7.34 -4.90
N ASP A 306 24.03 8.64 -5.09
CA ASP A 306 24.84 9.27 -6.16
C ASP A 306 25.90 10.26 -5.64
N LYS A 307 26.11 10.32 -4.32
CA LYS A 307 27.12 11.20 -3.70
C LYS A 307 28.49 10.51 -3.60
N ASP A 308 29.54 11.31 -3.50
CA ASP A 308 30.95 10.87 -3.52
C ASP A 308 31.32 9.89 -2.39
N ASP A 309 30.61 9.93 -1.27
CA ASP A 309 30.81 9.06 -0.10
C ASP A 309 30.08 7.70 -0.21
N HIS A 310 29.63 7.33 -1.41
CA HIS A 310 28.85 6.12 -1.70
C HIS A 310 29.34 4.86 -0.99
N GLN A 311 30.62 4.53 -1.17
CA GLN A 311 31.21 3.31 -0.59
C GLN A 311 31.20 3.35 0.94
N THR A 312 31.51 4.50 1.54
CA THR A 312 31.49 4.70 3.00
C THR A 312 30.08 4.56 3.56
N VAL A 313 29.07 5.15 2.90
CA VAL A 313 27.67 5.05 3.33
C VAL A 313 27.15 3.62 3.16
N LYS A 314 27.47 2.97 2.04
CA LYS A 314 27.10 1.58 1.79
C LYS A 314 27.63 0.65 2.88
N GLU A 315 28.91 0.76 3.22
CA GLU A 315 29.52 -0.04 4.30
C GLU A 315 28.89 0.23 5.66
N LYS A 316 28.62 1.51 6.00
CA LYS A 316 27.94 1.88 7.24
C LYS A 316 26.55 1.26 7.34
N ILE A 317 25.77 1.33 6.25
CA ILE A 317 24.42 0.75 6.21
C ILE A 317 24.50 -0.77 6.27
N GLN A 318 25.41 -1.42 5.54
CA GLN A 318 25.60 -2.87 5.59
C GLN A 318 25.89 -3.36 7.02
N LYS A 319 26.69 -2.60 7.80
CA LYS A 319 26.95 -2.93 9.21
C LYS A 319 25.67 -2.93 10.05
N LEU A 320 24.71 -2.05 9.79
CA LEU A 320 23.43 -2.02 10.52
C LEU A 320 22.62 -3.32 10.35
N PHE A 321 22.67 -3.95 9.18
CA PHE A 321 21.96 -5.20 8.93
C PHE A 321 22.57 -6.41 9.65
N HIS A 322 23.84 -6.32 10.08
CA HIS A 322 24.54 -7.41 10.78
C HIS A 322 24.61 -7.20 12.30
N ASN A 323 24.43 -5.96 12.79
CA ASN A 323 24.78 -5.56 14.16
C ASN A 323 23.61 -5.41 15.14
N ASN A 324 22.43 -5.98 14.87
CA ASN A 324 21.28 -5.79 15.75
C ASN A 324 21.01 -7.03 16.61
N TYR A 325 21.62 -7.08 17.80
CA TYR A 325 21.12 -7.89 18.92
C TYR A 325 21.26 -7.10 20.23
N PHE A 326 20.15 -6.89 20.92
CA PHE A 326 20.16 -6.47 22.33
C PHE A 326 19.46 -7.55 23.15
N VAL A 327 20.21 -8.17 24.05
CA VAL A 327 19.67 -9.11 25.04
C VAL A 327 19.55 -8.34 26.35
N ILE A 328 18.33 -8.08 26.80
CA ILE A 328 18.09 -7.61 28.17
C ILE A 328 17.72 -8.84 29.00
N ILE A 329 18.61 -9.20 29.93
CA ILE A 329 18.35 -10.22 30.94
C ILE A 329 17.94 -9.47 32.22
N SER A 330 16.67 -9.59 32.62
CA SER A 330 16.23 -9.12 33.93
C SER A 330 16.32 -10.27 34.93
N LEU A 331 17.27 -10.18 35.85
CA LEU A 331 17.30 -11.01 37.06
C LEU A 331 16.75 -10.16 38.19
N GLU A 332 15.68 -10.61 38.83
CA GLU A 332 15.19 -9.94 40.03
C GLU A 332 16.29 -9.89 41.09
N GLN A 333 16.64 -8.62 41.36
CA GLN A 333 17.41 -8.04 42.44
C GLN A 333 18.94 -8.21 42.40
N THR A 334 19.56 -7.07 42.09
CA THR A 334 20.90 -6.61 42.50
C THR A 334 22.09 -7.39 41.97
N ASN A 335 22.42 -7.20 40.69
CA ASN A 335 23.74 -6.74 40.22
C ASN A 335 23.82 -6.91 38.71
N PHE A 336 23.88 -5.79 37.99
CA PHE A 336 23.90 -5.79 36.54
C PHE A 336 25.30 -6.15 36.02
N LYS A 337 25.36 -7.14 35.13
CA LYS A 337 26.46 -7.31 34.19
C LYS A 337 25.86 -7.58 32.81
N ALA A 338 25.90 -6.56 31.95
CA ALA A 338 25.52 -6.70 30.55
C ALA A 338 26.71 -7.36 29.81
N GLU A 339 26.49 -8.51 29.18
CA GLU A 339 27.46 -9.10 28.25
C GLU A 339 26.88 -9.09 26.84
N CYS A 340 27.68 -8.55 25.91
CA CYS A 340 27.36 -8.46 24.50
C CYS A 340 27.76 -9.78 23.82
N VAL A 341 26.82 -10.49 23.19
CA VAL A 341 27.14 -11.67 22.38
C VAL A 341 26.87 -11.35 20.90
N PRO A 342 27.90 -11.35 20.03
CA PRO A 342 27.70 -11.14 18.60
C PRO A 342 27.09 -12.38 17.92
N GLY A 343 26.04 -12.19 17.12
CA GLY A 343 25.79 -13.03 15.93
C GLY A 343 25.15 -14.42 16.11
N GLY A 344 24.59 -14.76 17.27
CA GLY A 344 23.93 -16.06 17.46
C GLY A 344 22.40 -15.98 17.39
N GLN A 345 21.74 -16.88 16.65
CA GLN A 345 20.32 -17.17 16.88
C GLN A 345 20.13 -17.56 18.35
N ILE A 346 19.30 -16.82 19.08
CA ILE A 346 18.92 -17.19 20.45
C ILE A 346 17.90 -18.32 20.33
N ASN A 347 18.33 -19.55 20.63
CA ASN A 347 17.44 -20.69 20.86
C ASN A 347 17.42 -21.04 22.36
N PHE A 348 16.44 -21.83 22.79
CA PHE A 348 16.25 -22.19 24.20
C PHE A 348 17.50 -22.81 24.85
N ASN A 349 18.28 -23.57 24.07
CA ASN A 349 19.50 -24.24 24.53
C ASN A 349 20.63 -23.24 24.82
N ASN A 350 20.75 -22.17 24.03
CA ASN A 350 21.73 -21.11 24.24
C ASN A 350 21.42 -20.27 25.49
N VAL A 351 20.13 -20.10 25.81
CA VAL A 351 19.69 -19.37 27.01
C VAL A 351 19.96 -20.18 28.29
N ALA A 352 19.72 -21.49 28.25
CA ALA A 352 20.02 -22.38 29.38
C ALA A 352 21.53 -22.43 29.73
N ALA A 353 22.41 -22.36 28.72
CA ALA A 353 23.85 -22.31 28.92
C ALA A 353 24.32 -21.03 29.62
N ILE A 354 23.65 -19.89 29.37
CA ILE A 354 23.97 -18.59 29.97
C ILE A 354 23.47 -18.50 31.42
N ILE A 355 22.33 -19.11 31.73
CA ILE A 355 21.68 -19.06 33.06
C ILE A 355 22.36 -19.99 34.08
N GLY A 356 23.14 -20.97 33.59
CA GLY A 356 23.76 -22.02 34.41
C GLY A 356 22.73 -23.00 34.98
N PRO A 357 23.14 -24.23 35.34
CA PRO A 357 22.23 -25.29 35.77
C PRO A 357 21.54 -25.04 37.13
N THR A 358 21.86 -23.96 37.83
CA THR A 358 21.50 -23.77 39.25
C THR A 358 20.44 -22.69 39.51
N SER A 359 19.92 -22.01 38.49
CA SER A 359 18.98 -20.91 38.69
C SER A 359 17.54 -21.40 38.76
N GLN A 360 17.00 -21.63 39.97
CA GLN A 360 15.56 -21.83 40.22
C GLN A 360 14.72 -20.53 40.09
N LYS A 361 15.18 -19.54 39.33
CA LYS A 361 14.49 -18.24 39.18
C LYS A 361 13.74 -18.18 37.86
N LYS A 362 12.50 -17.66 37.89
CA LYS A 362 11.72 -17.35 36.68
C LYS A 362 12.51 -16.34 35.84
N VAL A 363 12.97 -16.75 34.66
CA VAL A 363 13.65 -15.85 33.73
C VAL A 363 12.63 -15.32 32.74
N PHE A 364 12.46 -14.00 32.70
CA PHE A 364 11.70 -13.32 31.66
C PHE A 364 12.66 -12.94 30.54
N ILE A 365 12.52 -13.60 29.40
CA ILE A 365 13.28 -13.27 28.19
C ILE A 365 12.45 -12.26 27.41
N LEU A 366 12.82 -10.99 27.46
CA LEU A 366 12.23 -9.97 26.62
C LEU A 366 13.10 -9.84 25.37
N ILE A 367 12.64 -10.40 24.27
CA ILE A 367 13.28 -10.19 22.96
C ILE A 367 12.77 -8.84 22.45
N ILE A 368 13.62 -7.82 22.52
CA ILE A 368 13.36 -6.53 21.86
C ILE A 368 14.11 -6.60 20.54
N VAL A 369 13.36 -6.80 19.46
CA VAL A 369 13.88 -6.81 18.08
C VAL A 369 14.16 -5.38 17.61
#